data_AF-A0A437QK83-F1
#
_entry.id   AF-A0A437QK83-F1
#
_cell.length_a   1.000
_cell.length_b   1.000
_cell.length_c   1.000
_cell.angle_alpha   90.00
_cell.angle_beta   90.00
_cell.angle_gamma   90.00
#
_symmetry.space_group_name_H-M   'P 1'
#
loop_
_entity.id
_entity.type
_entity.pdbx_description
1 polymer ?
#
loop_
_entity_poly.entity_id
_entity_poly.type
_entity_poly.pdbx_seq_one_letter_code
_entity_poly.pdbx_strand_id
1 'polypeptide(L)'
;MRALLIATVAAIAISAWPASAQVVQNKKTCFQAVEDAKQANQESAISEKAHADVAELIRVSEHLCTQANFVYAESLLAIARGMTAQE
;
A
#
# COMPACT_ATOMS: atom_id res chain seq x y z
N MET A 1 -29.60 -10.98 -49.38
CA MET A 1 -28.24 -10.78 -48.82
C MET A 1 -28.43 -10.25 -47.40
N ARG A 2 -28.30 -11.12 -46.39
CA ARG A 2 -28.49 -10.77 -44.97
C ARG A 2 -27.13 -10.39 -44.40
N ALA A 3 -26.93 -9.10 -44.12
CA ALA A 3 -25.80 -8.62 -43.36
C ALA A 3 -25.97 -9.09 -41.91
N LEU A 4 -25.19 -10.10 -41.51
CA LEU A 4 -25.11 -10.51 -40.12
C LEU A 4 -24.02 -9.67 -39.44
N LEU A 5 -24.47 -8.83 -38.52
CA LEU A 5 -23.67 -7.89 -37.72
C LEU A 5 -22.58 -8.64 -36.95
N ILE A 6 -21.35 -8.15 -37.11
CA ILE A 6 -20.15 -8.62 -36.41
C ILE A 6 -20.29 -8.21 -34.95
N ALA A 7 -20.53 -9.19 -34.07
CA ALA A 7 -20.52 -9.02 -32.62
C ALA A 7 -19.09 -8.69 -32.17
N THR A 8 -18.83 -7.42 -31.92
CA THR A 8 -17.58 -6.94 -31.32
C THR A 8 -17.65 -7.21 -29.82
N VAL A 9 -17.14 -8.36 -29.39
CA VAL A 9 -16.87 -8.62 -27.97
C VAL A 9 -15.69 -7.73 -27.60
N ALA A 10 -15.99 -6.54 -27.09
CA ALA A 10 -15.02 -5.69 -26.44
C ALA A 10 -14.54 -6.42 -25.18
N ALA A 11 -13.44 -7.15 -25.32
CA ALA A 11 -12.70 -7.68 -24.19
C ALA A 11 -12.17 -6.49 -23.38
N ILE A 12 -12.90 -6.13 -22.33
CA ILE A 12 -12.42 -5.24 -21.29
C ILE A 12 -11.35 -6.04 -20.56
N ALA A 13 -10.11 -5.96 -21.07
CA ALA A 13 -8.93 -6.34 -20.33
C ALA A 13 -8.83 -5.36 -19.16
N ILE A 14 -9.49 -5.71 -18.05
CA ILE A 14 -9.21 -5.12 -16.75
C ILE A 14 -7.75 -5.50 -16.51
N SER A 15 -6.84 -4.59 -16.83
CA SER A 15 -5.46 -4.67 -16.38
C SER A 15 -5.54 -4.68 -14.86
N ALA A 16 -5.50 -5.88 -14.28
CA ALA A 16 -5.00 -6.08 -12.94
C ALA A 16 -3.59 -5.49 -12.96
N TRP A 17 -3.48 -4.19 -12.71
CA TRP A 17 -2.23 -3.62 -12.29
C TRP A 17 -1.87 -4.43 -11.05
N PRO A 18 -0.77 -5.20 -11.07
CA PRO A 18 -0.23 -5.60 -9.80
C PRO A 18 -0.05 -4.27 -9.05
N ALA A 19 -0.67 -4.15 -7.88
CA ALA A 19 -0.20 -3.19 -6.89
C ALA A 19 1.21 -3.66 -6.54
N SER A 20 2.16 -3.40 -7.44
CA SER A 20 3.57 -3.52 -7.18
C SER A 20 3.76 -2.59 -6.01
N ALA A 21 3.97 -3.17 -4.82
CA ALA A 21 4.51 -2.46 -3.69
C ALA A 21 5.65 -1.63 -4.27
N GLN A 22 5.44 -0.33 -4.35
CA GLN A 22 6.41 0.56 -4.95
C GLN A 22 7.63 0.46 -4.05
N VAL A 23 8.61 -0.32 -4.48
CA VAL A 23 9.84 -0.51 -3.72
C VAL A 23 10.34 0.87 -3.38
N VAL A 24 10.47 1.14 -2.10
CA VAL A 24 10.77 2.46 -1.62
C VAL A 24 12.23 2.73 -1.98
N GLN A 25 12.45 3.43 -3.09
CA GLN A 25 13.80 3.62 -3.65
C GLN A 25 14.44 4.93 -3.24
N ASN A 26 13.67 5.87 -2.68
CA ASN A 26 14.18 7.17 -2.30
C ASN A 26 13.41 7.76 -1.12
N LYS A 27 14.00 8.81 -0.53
CA LYS A 27 13.47 9.48 0.65
C LYS A 27 12.03 9.97 0.44
N LYS A 28 11.74 10.57 -0.72
CA LYS A 28 10.41 11.11 -1.03
C LYS A 28 9.35 10.01 -1.02
N THR A 29 9.57 8.90 -1.71
CA THR A 29 8.61 7.79 -1.74
C THR A 29 8.51 7.09 -0.40
N CYS A 30 9.57 7.10 0.42
CA CYS A 30 9.55 6.55 1.77
C CYS A 30 8.63 7.33 2.70
N PHE A 31 8.79 8.65 2.74
CA PHE A 31 7.92 9.50 3.56
C PHE A 31 6.48 9.49 3.06
N GLN A 32 6.24 9.42 1.74
CA GLN A 32 4.89 9.22 1.23
C GLN A 32 4.27 7.92 1.75
N ALA A 33 5.02 6.81 1.67
CA ALA A 33 4.56 5.51 2.16
C ALA A 33 4.28 5.50 3.68
N VAL A 34 5.01 6.30 4.46
CA VAL A 34 4.76 6.53 5.89
C VAL A 34 3.45 7.28 6.09
N GLU A 35 3.22 8.38 5.38
CA GLU A 35 1.97 9.15 5.50
C GLU A 35 0.75 8.33 5.09
N ASP A 36 0.85 7.54 4.02
CA ASP A 36 -0.20 6.63 3.59
C ASP A 36 -0.53 5.60 4.68
N ALA A 37 0.50 5.08 5.38
CA ALA A 37 0.30 4.15 6.49
C ALA A 37 -0.29 4.84 7.73
N LYS A 38 0.06 6.10 8.02
CA LYS A 38 -0.54 6.88 9.11
C LYS A 38 -2.04 7.05 8.87
N GLN A 39 -2.42 7.43 7.65
CA GLN A 39 -3.83 7.56 7.28
C GLN A 39 -4.56 6.23 7.36
N ALA A 40 -4.00 5.16 6.81
CA ALA A 40 -4.60 3.82 6.88
C ALA A 40 -4.79 3.35 8.34
N ASN A 41 -3.83 3.63 9.23
CA ASN A 41 -3.97 3.31 10.64
C ASN A 41 -5.13 4.08 11.29
N GLN A 42 -5.34 5.34 10.96
CA GLN A 42 -6.44 6.14 11.51
C GLN A 42 -7.81 5.69 11.01
N GLU A 43 -7.89 5.20 9.78
CA GLU A 43 -9.13 4.77 9.12
C GLU A 43 -9.47 3.29 9.38
N SER A 44 -8.50 2.48 9.81
CA SER A 44 -8.69 1.04 10.07
C SER A 44 -9.55 0.77 11.31
N ALA A 45 -10.41 -0.24 11.26
CA ALA A 45 -11.26 -0.65 12.37
C ALA A 45 -10.62 -1.76 13.24
N ILE A 46 -9.34 -1.58 13.58
CA ILE A 46 -8.60 -2.51 14.45
C ILE A 46 -8.74 -2.12 15.93
N SER A 47 -8.34 -3.02 16.83
CA SER A 47 -8.34 -2.72 18.27
C SER A 47 -7.37 -1.57 18.62
N GLU A 48 -7.63 -0.84 19.71
CA GLU A 48 -6.76 0.24 20.21
C GLU A 48 -5.30 -0.22 20.42
N LYS A 49 -5.11 -1.44 20.93
CA LYS A 49 -3.78 -2.03 21.06
C LYS A 49 -3.09 -2.19 19.71
N ALA A 50 -3.81 -2.70 18.71
CA ALA A 50 -3.27 -2.88 17.38
C ALA A 50 -2.92 -1.53 16.72
N HIS A 51 -3.73 -0.49 16.94
CA HIS A 51 -3.37 0.87 16.49
C HIS A 51 -2.06 1.37 17.10
N ALA A 52 -1.81 1.09 18.39
CA ALA A 52 -0.56 1.47 19.05
C ALA A 52 0.65 0.72 18.47
N ASP A 53 0.51 -0.59 18.24
CA ASP A 53 1.55 -1.41 17.63
C ASP A 53 1.86 -0.95 16.19
N VAL A 54 0.82 -0.66 15.39
CA VAL A 54 0.95 -0.10 14.03
C VAL A 54 1.62 1.28 14.06
N ALA A 55 1.22 2.15 14.98
CA ALA A 55 1.81 3.48 15.12
C ALA A 55 3.31 3.42 15.43
N GLU A 56 3.74 2.47 16.28
CA GLU A 56 5.15 2.28 16.58
C GLU A 56 5.94 1.79 15.35
N LEU A 57 5.40 0.83 14.59
CA LEU A 57 6.01 0.37 13.34
C LEU A 57 6.18 1.52 12.34
N ILE A 58 5.15 2.36 12.18
CA ILE A 58 5.20 3.54 11.32
C ILE A 58 6.26 4.52 11.80
N ARG A 59 6.34 4.80 13.11
CA ARG A 59 7.34 5.69 13.71
C ARG A 59 8.77 5.21 13.45
N VAL A 60 9.04 3.91 13.61
CA VAL A 60 10.35 3.33 13.32
C VAL A 60 10.66 3.40 11.81
N SER A 61 9.66 3.14 10.96
CA SER A 61 9.80 3.26 9.51
C SER A 61 10.16 4.68 9.08
N GLU A 62 9.51 5.68 9.67
CA GLU A 62 9.80 7.10 9.43
C GLU A 62 11.24 7.45 9.81
N HIS A 63 11.71 6.95 10.95
CA HIS A 63 13.11 7.11 11.35
C HIS A 63 14.06 6.46 10.33
N LEU A 64 13.77 5.25 9.85
CA LEU A 64 14.58 4.58 8.84
C LEU A 64 14.59 5.34 7.49
N CYS A 65 13.48 5.98 7.12
CA CYS A 65 13.43 6.89 5.96
C CYS A 65 14.42 8.05 6.11
N THR A 66 14.63 8.59 7.32
CA THR A 66 15.63 9.65 7.56
C THR A 66 17.07 9.16 7.34
N GLN A 67 17.33 7.89 7.61
CA GLN A 67 18.64 7.25 7.49
C GLN A 67 18.90 6.64 6.11
N ALA A 68 17.99 6.84 5.15
CA ALA A 68 18.00 6.19 3.84
C ALA A 68 17.97 4.65 3.88
N ASN A 69 17.49 4.07 4.97
CA ASN A 69 17.34 2.63 5.12
C ASN A 69 15.97 2.15 4.61
N PHE A 70 15.75 2.35 3.31
CA PHE A 70 14.41 2.27 2.72
C PHE A 70 13.81 0.86 2.67
N VAL A 71 14.63 -0.17 2.44
CA VAL A 71 14.16 -1.56 2.38
C VAL A 71 13.61 -2.01 3.74
N TYR A 72 14.28 -1.63 4.82
CA TYR A 72 13.79 -1.92 6.17
C TYR A 72 12.57 -1.08 6.52
N ALA A 73 12.54 0.21 6.15
CA ALA A 73 11.35 1.03 6.31
C ALA A 73 10.14 0.42 5.59
N GLU A 74 10.31 -0.03 4.34
CA GLU A 74 9.25 -0.67 3.56
C GLU A 74 8.79 -1.98 4.19
N SER A 75 9.71 -2.79 4.71
CA SER A 75 9.37 -4.06 5.37
C SER A 75 8.47 -3.82 6.59
N LEU A 76 8.78 -2.82 7.41
CA LEU A 76 7.96 -2.45 8.56
C LEU A 76 6.60 -1.85 8.14
N LEU A 77 6.57 -1.01 7.10
CA LEU A 77 5.32 -0.47 6.56
C LEU A 77 4.43 -1.56 5.95
N ALA A 78 5.01 -2.60 5.35
CA ALA A 78 4.25 -3.75 4.85
C ALA A 78 3.59 -4.53 6.00
N ILE A 79 4.29 -4.71 7.13
CA ILE A 79 3.72 -5.32 8.34
C ILE A 79 2.58 -4.44 8.87
N ALA A 80 2.82 -3.13 9.02
CA ALA A 80 1.82 -2.17 9.48
C ALA A 80 0.54 -2.24 8.62
N ARG A 81 0.68 -2.24 7.29
CA ARG A 81 -0.45 -2.39 6.35
C ARG A 81 -1.17 -3.72 6.49
N GLY A 82 -0.43 -4.81 6.69
CA GLY A 82 -1.02 -6.13 6.91
C GLY A 82 -1.82 -6.22 8.22
N MET A 83 -1.45 -5.45 9.23
CA MET A 83 -2.21 -5.34 10.48
C MET A 83 -3.49 -4.51 10.28
N THR A 84 -3.43 -3.40 9.53
CA THR A 84 -4.59 -2.53 9.28
C THR A 84 -5.57 -3.07 8.24
N ALA A 85 -5.15 -4.03 7.41
CA ALA A 85 -5.98 -4.65 6.36
C ALA A 85 -6.76 -5.89 6.83
N GLN A 86 -6.51 -6.38 8.04
CA GLN A 86 -7.23 -7.54 8.59
C GLN A 86 -8.48 -7.07 9.35
N GLU A 87 -9.63 -7.25 8.71
CA GLU A 87 -10.96 -7.46 9.31
C GLU A 87 -11.65 -8.65 8.65
#